data_AF-A0A537Y0X8-F1
#
_entry.id   AF-A0A537Y0X8-F1
#
_cell.length_a   1.000
_cell.length_b   1.000
_cell.length_c   1.000
_cell.angle_alpha   90.00
_cell.angle_beta   90.00
_cell.angle_gamma   90.00
#
_symmetry.space_group_name_H-M   'P 1'
#
loop_
_entity.id
_entity.type
_entity.pdbx_description
1 polymer ?
#
loop_
_entity_poly.entity_id
_entity_poly.type
_entity_poly.pdbx_seq_one_letter_code
_entity_poly.pdbx_strand_id
1 'polypeptide(L)'
;MRMTGHPEDVPPVARGIIPHVDQRGYRAYPLVDHVADKVAATYERHGAEQVPSTRYRDVVDLVSIVTGASVSAGEQRLALESEFRRRGLTLPSSFDVPYRSLWEPGYAAQARRSLLTVGRTLDEALAIVRPSLDPLLDRTAVGSWNRGVRAWIA
;
A
#
# COMPACT_ATOMS: atom_id res chain seq x y z
N MET A 1 1.04 8.49 -23.08
CA MET A 1 1.81 8.53 -21.82
C MET A 1 1.97 9.99 -21.43
N ARG A 2 1.31 10.45 -20.37
CA ARG A 2 1.39 11.83 -19.87
C ARG A 2 1.67 11.76 -18.37
N MET A 3 2.83 12.27 -17.97
CA MET A 3 3.38 12.25 -16.61
C MET A 3 2.92 13.50 -15.84
N THR A 4 2.48 13.35 -14.59
CA THR A 4 2.00 14.45 -13.73
C THR A 4 2.77 14.61 -12.42
N GLY A 5 3.94 13.97 -12.26
CA GLY A 5 4.79 14.12 -11.07
C GLY A 5 6.27 14.19 -11.43
N HIS A 6 7.02 15.06 -10.74
CA HIS A 6 8.47 15.17 -10.87
C HIS A 6 9.15 14.06 -10.04
N PRO A 7 10.19 13.38 -10.55
CA PRO A 7 10.91 12.36 -9.79
C PRO A 7 11.70 12.99 -8.63
N GLU A 8 11.61 12.39 -7.45
CA GLU A 8 12.46 12.73 -6.29
C GLU A 8 13.69 11.81 -6.24
N ASP A 9 14.87 12.38 -5.98
CA ASP A 9 16.13 11.65 -5.86
C ASP A 9 16.27 11.00 -4.48
N VAL A 10 16.39 9.67 -4.42
CA VAL A 10 16.65 8.93 -3.17
C VAL A 10 18.08 8.35 -3.20
N PRO A 11 18.91 8.57 -2.15
CA PRO A 11 20.25 8.00 -2.09
C PRO A 11 20.23 6.46 -1.95
N PRO A 12 21.27 5.77 -2.43
CA PRO A 12 21.30 4.30 -2.43
C PRO A 12 21.31 3.72 -1.02
N VAL A 13 20.42 2.78 -0.75
CA VAL A 13 20.55 1.88 0.42
C VAL A 13 21.50 0.75 0.01
N ALA A 14 22.79 0.93 0.27
CA ALA A 14 23.78 -0.13 0.10
C ALA A 14 24.47 -0.45 1.43
N ARG A 15 24.19 -1.63 2.00
CA ARG A 15 25.21 -2.40 2.71
C ARG A 15 25.56 -3.60 1.82
N GLY A 16 26.56 -3.39 0.98
CA GLY A 16 27.11 -4.43 0.09
C GLY A 16 27.74 -3.79 -1.14
N ILE A 17 29.03 -3.46 -1.06
CA ILE A 17 29.81 -2.97 -2.21
C ILE A 17 30.06 -4.16 -3.14
N ILE A 18 29.42 -4.19 -4.31
CA ILE A 18 29.84 -5.02 -5.43
C ILE A 18 30.68 -4.11 -6.35
N PRO A 19 32.00 -4.34 -6.52
CA PRO A 19 32.81 -3.50 -7.39
C PRO A 19 32.38 -3.69 -8.86
N HIS A 20 32.31 -2.58 -9.61
CA HIS A 20 32.02 -2.48 -11.06
C HIS A 20 30.56 -2.40 -11.54
N VAL A 21 29.59 -2.16 -10.66
CA VAL A 21 28.24 -1.75 -11.11
C VAL A 21 28.09 -0.24 -10.94
N ASP A 22 28.04 0.48 -12.05
CA ASP A 22 27.60 1.87 -12.12
C ASP A 22 26.17 1.92 -11.57
N GLN A 23 26.00 2.34 -10.31
CA GLN A 23 24.71 2.36 -9.61
C GLN A 23 23.83 3.48 -10.17
N ARG A 24 23.28 3.24 -11.35
CA ARG A 24 22.25 4.09 -11.94
C ARG A 24 20.98 3.90 -11.11
N GLY A 25 20.50 5.01 -10.54
CA GLY A 25 19.34 5.05 -9.65
C GLY A 25 18.20 4.16 -10.14
N TYR A 26 17.68 3.32 -9.25
CA TYR A 26 16.55 2.47 -9.54
C TYR A 26 15.35 3.34 -9.88
N ARG A 27 14.76 3.17 -11.08
CA ARG A 27 13.39 3.62 -11.33
C ARG A 27 12.44 2.66 -10.61
N ALA A 28 12.37 2.79 -9.29
CA ALA A 28 11.30 2.20 -8.53
C ALA A 28 9.99 2.85 -9.01
N TYR A 29 8.96 2.03 -9.22
CA TYR A 29 7.60 2.54 -9.30
C TYR A 29 7.37 3.42 -8.06
N PRO A 30 6.82 4.64 -8.18
CA PRO A 30 6.62 5.49 -7.02
C PRO A 30 5.87 4.71 -5.94
N LEU A 31 6.34 4.78 -4.69
CA LEU A 31 5.76 4.03 -3.58
C LEU A 31 4.24 4.26 -3.48
N VAL A 32 3.80 5.47 -3.82
CA VAL A 32 2.40 5.86 -3.88
C VAL A 32 1.56 5.03 -4.87
N ASP A 33 2.12 4.70 -6.03
CA ASP A 33 1.47 3.87 -7.03
C ASP A 33 1.43 2.40 -6.59
N HIS A 34 2.46 1.92 -5.90
CA HIS A 34 2.46 0.58 -5.31
C HIS A 34 1.41 0.41 -4.22
N VAL A 35 1.25 1.41 -3.34
CA VAL A 35 0.17 1.41 -2.34
C VAL A 35 -1.19 1.43 -3.05
N ALA A 36 -1.36 2.28 -4.05
CA ALA A 36 -2.62 2.38 -4.78
C ALA A 36 -3.00 1.07 -5.50
N ASP A 37 -2.04 0.42 -6.16
CA ASP A 37 -2.19 -0.89 -6.80
C ASP A 37 -2.66 -1.96 -5.80
N LYS A 38 -2.01 -2.04 -4.63
CA LYS A 38 -2.33 -3.01 -3.57
C LYS A 38 -3.71 -2.79 -2.95
N VAL A 39 -4.06 -1.54 -2.70
CA VAL A 39 -5.38 -1.18 -2.18
C VAL A 39 -6.44 -1.54 -3.20
N ALA A 40 -6.29 -1.13 -4.46
CA ALA A 40 -7.27 -1.41 -5.50
C ALA A 40 -7.43 -2.92 -5.78
N ALA A 41 -6.33 -3.68 -5.80
CA ALA A 41 -6.34 -5.13 -5.99
C ALA A 41 -7.11 -5.89 -4.89
N THR A 42 -7.26 -5.30 -3.69
CA THR A 42 -8.07 -5.88 -2.60
C THR A 42 -9.57 -5.85 -2.93
N TYR A 43 -10.03 -4.90 -3.76
CA TYR A 43 -11.45 -4.73 -4.11
C TYR A 43 -11.83 -5.33 -5.46
N GLU A 44 -10.87 -5.86 -6.23
CA GLU A 44 -11.15 -6.48 -7.51
C GLU A 44 -12.02 -7.73 -7.38
N ARG A 45 -12.82 -7.96 -8.43
CA ARG A 45 -13.59 -9.19 -8.64
C ARG A 45 -13.14 -9.83 -9.94
N HIS A 46 -13.06 -11.15 -9.97
CA HIS A 46 -12.46 -11.89 -11.07
C HIS A 46 -13.44 -12.85 -11.73
N GLY A 47 -13.33 -12.95 -13.07
CA GLY A 47 -14.12 -13.87 -13.88
C GLY A 47 -15.60 -13.50 -14.02
N ALA A 48 -16.33 -14.34 -14.76
CA ALA A 48 -17.78 -14.18 -14.94
C ALA A 48 -18.56 -14.31 -13.62
N GLU A 49 -18.04 -15.12 -12.68
CA GLU A 49 -18.63 -15.37 -11.37
C GLU A 49 -18.35 -14.26 -10.34
N GLN A 50 -17.61 -13.21 -10.71
CA GLN A 50 -17.33 -12.06 -9.86
C GLN A 50 -16.70 -12.46 -8.50
N VAL A 51 -15.80 -13.45 -8.57
CA VAL A 51 -15.14 -14.04 -7.42
C VAL A 51 -14.33 -12.98 -6.69
N PRO A 52 -14.39 -12.91 -5.36
CA PRO A 52 -13.67 -11.90 -4.58
C PRO A 52 -12.15 -12.05 -4.69
N SER A 53 -11.44 -10.94 -4.57
CA SER A 53 -9.98 -10.93 -4.47
C SER A 53 -9.46 -11.80 -3.31
N THR A 54 -8.39 -12.55 -3.60
CA THR A 54 -7.62 -13.37 -2.65
C THR A 54 -6.19 -12.86 -2.50
N ARG A 55 -6.00 -11.55 -2.72
CA ARG A 55 -4.73 -10.83 -2.63
C ARG A 55 -4.27 -10.62 -1.18
N TYR A 56 -4.27 -11.68 -0.38
CA TYR A 56 -3.94 -11.63 1.06
C TYR A 56 -2.55 -11.02 1.33
N ARG A 57 -1.60 -11.27 0.44
CA ARG A 57 -0.23 -10.76 0.53
C ARG A 57 -0.16 -9.24 0.36
N ASP A 58 -1.11 -8.63 -0.36
CA ASP A 58 -1.10 -7.18 -0.53
C ASP A 58 -1.36 -6.46 0.80
N VAL A 59 -2.17 -7.02 1.71
CA VAL A 59 -2.32 -6.47 3.08
C VAL A 59 -1.05 -6.63 3.91
N VAL A 60 -0.30 -7.74 3.76
CA VAL A 60 1.01 -7.93 4.41
C VAL A 60 2.01 -6.87 3.94
N ASP A 61 2.02 -6.58 2.64
CA ASP A 61 2.87 -5.56 2.06
C ASP A 61 2.44 -4.15 2.50
N LEU A 62 1.13 -3.88 2.60
CA LEU A 62 0.61 -2.60 3.13
C LEU A 62 1.05 -2.39 4.59
N VAL A 63 0.98 -3.42 5.45
CA VAL A 63 1.52 -3.33 6.83
C VAL A 63 3.01 -2.98 6.82
N SER A 64 3.79 -3.62 5.94
CA SER A 64 5.23 -3.34 5.81
C SER A 64 5.51 -1.90 5.35
N ILE A 65 4.72 -1.39 4.41
CA ILE A 65 4.87 -0.04 3.88
C ILE A 65 4.48 1.01 4.93
N VAL A 66 3.30 0.87 5.55
CA VAL A 66 2.77 1.83 6.53
C VAL A 66 3.68 1.95 7.75
N THR A 67 4.34 0.85 8.13
CA THR A 67 5.29 0.84 9.26
C THR A 67 6.71 1.24 8.88
N GLY A 68 7.09 1.12 7.61
CA GLY A 68 8.47 1.32 7.14
C GLY A 68 8.73 2.62 6.38
N ALA A 69 7.71 3.24 5.80
CA ALA A 69 7.85 4.36 4.88
C ALA A 69 6.98 5.56 5.25
N SER A 70 7.31 6.70 4.66
CA SER A 70 6.55 7.94 4.74
C SER A 70 6.12 8.34 3.33
N VAL A 71 4.90 8.87 3.21
CA VAL A 71 4.31 9.29 1.93
C VAL A 71 3.58 10.61 2.10
N SER A 72 3.53 11.42 1.05
CA SER A 72 2.71 12.64 0.99
C SER A 72 1.24 12.29 0.82
N ALA A 73 0.36 12.94 1.58
CA ALA A 73 -1.09 12.74 1.49
C ALA A 73 -1.62 13.11 0.10
N GLY A 74 -1.13 14.22 -0.46
CA GLY A 74 -1.57 14.72 -1.77
C GLY A 74 -1.23 13.75 -2.89
N GLU A 75 0.02 13.28 -2.94
CA GLU A 75 0.48 12.34 -3.96
C GLU A 75 -0.20 10.98 -3.83
N GLN A 76 -0.30 10.45 -2.61
CA GLN A 76 -0.92 9.17 -2.35
C GLN A 76 -2.41 9.15 -2.72
N ARG A 77 -3.14 10.23 -2.44
CA ARG A 77 -4.55 10.37 -2.82
C ARG A 77 -4.72 10.42 -4.35
N LEU A 78 -3.86 11.18 -5.05
CA LEU A 78 -3.90 11.22 -6.52
C LEU A 78 -3.65 9.85 -7.13
N ALA A 79 -2.69 9.09 -6.60
CA ALA A 79 -2.41 7.72 -7.02
C ALA A 79 -3.63 6.79 -6.80
N LEU A 80 -4.25 6.84 -5.61
CA LEU A 80 -5.46 6.06 -5.30
C LEU A 80 -6.61 6.38 -6.25
N GLU A 81 -6.92 7.67 -6.44
CA GLU A 81 -8.01 8.10 -7.34
C GLU A 81 -7.74 7.68 -8.80
N SER A 82 -6.49 7.79 -9.25
CA SER A 82 -6.09 7.37 -10.60
C SER A 82 -6.25 5.87 -10.79
N GLU A 83 -5.78 5.07 -9.84
CA GLU A 83 -5.75 3.61 -9.96
C GLU A 83 -7.15 2.98 -9.85
N PHE A 84 -7.98 3.47 -8.92
CA PHE A 84 -9.38 3.03 -8.83
C PHE A 84 -10.16 3.38 -10.09
N ARG A 85 -9.99 4.61 -10.62
CA ARG A 85 -10.62 5.04 -11.88
C ARG A 85 -10.17 4.16 -13.04
N ARG A 86 -8.87 3.87 -13.15
CA ARG A 86 -8.31 3.02 -14.19
C ARG A 86 -8.91 1.62 -14.20
N ARG A 87 -9.22 1.07 -13.02
CA ARG A 87 -9.83 -0.26 -12.86
C ARG A 87 -11.36 -0.25 -12.90
N GLY A 88 -11.99 0.92 -13.02
CA GLY A 88 -13.45 1.05 -12.94
C GLY A 88 -14.03 0.72 -11.55
N LEU A 89 -13.22 0.85 -10.50
CA LEU A 89 -13.61 0.60 -9.11
C LEU A 89 -14.12 1.89 -8.45
N THR A 90 -15.06 1.73 -7.52
CA THR A 90 -15.49 2.84 -6.65
C THR A 90 -14.54 2.93 -5.46
N LEU A 91 -14.02 4.12 -5.19
CA LEU A 91 -13.18 4.37 -4.03
C LEU A 91 -14.02 4.23 -2.75
N PRO A 92 -13.66 3.35 -1.80
CA PRO A 92 -14.39 3.21 -0.55
C PRO A 92 -14.12 4.39 0.39
N SER A 93 -14.96 4.59 1.40
CA SER A 93 -14.75 5.60 2.45
C SER A 93 -13.80 5.12 3.57
N SER A 94 -13.58 3.81 3.68
CA SER A 94 -12.70 3.19 4.67
C SER A 94 -12.13 1.90 4.12
N PHE A 95 -10.93 1.51 4.54
CA PHE A 95 -10.27 0.30 4.06
C PHE A 95 -10.79 -0.95 4.79
N ASP A 96 -11.32 -1.90 4.02
CA ASP A 96 -11.67 -3.23 4.50
C ASP A 96 -11.41 -4.31 3.44
N VAL A 97 -11.51 -5.58 3.84
CA VAL A 97 -11.41 -6.73 2.96
C VAL A 97 -12.80 -7.28 2.62
N PRO A 98 -13.02 -7.81 1.42
CA PRO A 98 -14.37 -8.10 0.93
C PRO A 98 -15.07 -9.28 1.64
N TYR A 99 -14.34 -10.27 2.18
CA TYR A 99 -14.91 -11.45 2.85
C TYR A 99 -14.02 -11.95 4.00
N ARG A 100 -14.33 -11.53 5.23
CA ARG A 100 -13.53 -11.83 6.45
C ARG A 100 -13.24 -13.32 6.64
N SER A 101 -14.24 -14.19 6.54
CA SER A 101 -14.09 -15.64 6.77
C SER A 101 -13.12 -16.33 5.80
N LEU A 102 -13.01 -15.82 4.57
CA LEU A 102 -12.04 -16.29 3.58
C LEU A 102 -10.65 -15.66 3.82
N TRP A 103 -10.64 -14.37 4.16
CA TRP A 103 -9.42 -13.58 4.31
C TRP A 103 -8.62 -13.89 5.57
N GLU A 104 -9.27 -14.19 6.69
CA GLU A 104 -8.60 -14.51 7.96
C GLU A 104 -7.58 -15.66 7.85
N PRO A 105 -7.97 -16.88 7.40
CA PRO A 105 -7.01 -17.97 7.26
C PRO A 105 -5.98 -17.72 6.15
N GLY A 106 -6.39 -17.09 5.04
CA GLY A 106 -5.50 -16.76 3.91
C GLY A 106 -4.42 -15.75 4.29
N TYR A 107 -4.81 -14.69 5.00
CA TYR A 107 -3.92 -13.68 5.55
C TYR A 107 -2.95 -14.30 6.56
N ALA A 108 -3.44 -15.05 7.54
CA ALA A 108 -2.60 -15.69 8.55
C ALA A 108 -1.52 -16.59 7.92
N ALA A 109 -1.84 -17.29 6.83
CA ALA A 109 -0.88 -18.09 6.08
C ALA A 109 0.21 -17.24 5.42
N GLN A 110 -0.13 -16.09 4.82
CA GLN A 110 0.85 -15.16 4.24
C GLN A 110 1.68 -14.45 5.30
N ALA A 111 1.04 -13.97 6.36
CA ALA A 111 1.72 -13.32 7.49
C ALA A 111 2.77 -14.24 8.12
N ARG A 112 2.45 -15.53 8.34
CA ARG A 112 3.42 -16.53 8.83
C ARG A 112 4.68 -16.65 7.97
N ARG A 113 4.55 -16.50 6.66
CA ARG A 113 5.66 -16.60 5.68
C ARG A 113 6.38 -15.27 5.47
N SER A 114 5.93 -14.19 6.12
CA SER A 114 6.50 -12.86 6.01
C SER A 114 7.47 -12.56 7.16
N LEU A 115 8.27 -11.50 6.98
CA LEU A 115 9.15 -10.94 8.02
C LEU A 115 8.43 -9.96 8.96
N LEU A 116 7.10 -9.86 8.88
CA LEU A 116 6.33 -8.97 9.75
C LEU A 116 6.53 -9.34 11.22
N THR A 117 6.84 -8.34 12.03
CA THR A 117 6.87 -8.43 13.51
C THR A 117 5.58 -7.93 14.15
N VAL A 118 4.73 -7.23 13.39
CA VAL A 118 3.42 -6.69 13.79
C VAL A 118 2.38 -7.01 12.71
N GLY A 119 1.08 -7.00 13.05
CA GLY A 119 0.04 -7.32 12.06
C GLY A 119 0.02 -8.80 11.71
N ARG A 120 0.23 -9.69 12.70
CA ARG A 120 0.32 -11.14 12.46
C ARG A 120 -1.06 -11.76 12.25
N THR A 121 -2.11 -11.10 12.73
CA THR A 121 -3.51 -11.42 12.46
C THR A 121 -4.13 -10.39 11.51
N LEU A 122 -5.25 -10.76 10.87
CA LEU A 122 -5.94 -9.83 9.96
C LEU A 122 -6.44 -8.59 10.72
N ASP A 123 -6.98 -8.76 11.93
CA ASP A 123 -7.46 -7.63 12.74
C ASP A 123 -6.32 -6.68 13.13
N GLU A 124 -5.17 -7.21 13.55
CA GLU A 124 -3.99 -6.37 13.83
C GLU A 124 -3.53 -5.64 12.56
N ALA A 125 -3.53 -6.31 11.41
CA ALA A 125 -3.14 -5.71 10.14
C ALA A 125 -4.06 -4.55 9.77
N LEU A 126 -5.38 -4.75 9.88
CA LEU A 126 -6.38 -3.70 9.64
C LEU A 126 -6.23 -2.54 10.62
N ALA A 127 -5.99 -2.82 11.90
CA ALA A 127 -5.73 -1.80 12.91
C ALA A 127 -4.45 -0.98 12.62
N ILE A 128 -3.47 -1.55 11.93
CA ILE A 128 -2.24 -0.85 11.54
C ILE A 128 -2.43 -0.01 10.27
N VAL A 129 -3.11 -0.55 9.26
CA VAL A 129 -3.21 0.11 7.94
C VAL A 129 -4.32 1.16 7.87
N ARG A 130 -5.44 0.97 8.58
CA ARG A 130 -6.59 1.89 8.57
C ARG A 130 -6.23 3.32 8.98
N PRO A 131 -5.46 3.57 10.06
CA PRO A 131 -5.07 4.94 10.42
C PRO A 131 -4.29 5.69 9.32
N SER A 132 -3.62 4.95 8.42
CA SER A 132 -2.95 5.53 7.25
C SER A 132 -3.92 5.68 6.07
N LEU A 133 -4.68 4.63 5.74
CA LEU A 133 -5.51 4.57 4.54
C LEU A 133 -6.84 5.32 4.68
N ASP A 134 -7.53 5.23 5.81
CA ASP A 134 -8.87 5.80 5.96
C ASP A 134 -8.85 7.33 5.79
N PRO A 135 -7.90 8.09 6.36
CA PRO A 135 -7.79 9.53 6.12
C PRO A 135 -7.53 9.90 4.65
N LEU A 136 -6.89 9.02 3.87
CA LEU A 136 -6.69 9.25 2.44
C LEU A 136 -7.99 9.02 1.66
N LEU A 137 -8.75 8.00 2.06
CA LEU A 137 -10.01 7.59 1.44
C LEU A 137 -11.16 8.57 1.74
N ASP A 138 -11.25 9.07 2.97
CA ASP A 138 -12.23 10.08 3.38
C ASP A 138 -11.78 11.53 3.09
N ARG A 139 -10.55 11.70 2.58
CA ARG A 139 -9.93 12.97 2.18
C ARG A 139 -9.60 13.92 3.34
N THR A 140 -9.44 13.41 4.55
CA THR A 140 -9.01 14.19 5.73
C THR A 140 -7.49 14.23 5.93
N ALA A 141 -6.73 13.35 5.26
CA ALA A 141 -5.27 13.32 5.32
C ALA A 141 -4.64 14.61 4.80
N VAL A 142 -3.70 15.16 5.56
CA VAL A 142 -2.90 16.34 5.20
C VAL A 142 -1.42 16.10 5.51
N GLY A 143 -0.54 16.83 4.81
CA GLY A 143 0.90 16.73 4.95
C GLY A 143 1.44 15.34 4.62
N SER A 144 2.20 14.74 5.54
CA SER A 144 2.91 13.49 5.31
C SER A 144 2.65 12.45 6.41
N TRP A 145 2.65 11.18 6.01
CA TRP A 145 2.54 10.07 6.95
C TRP A 145 3.82 9.93 7.77
N ASN A 146 3.69 10.06 9.10
CA ASN A 146 4.77 9.78 10.03
C ASN A 146 4.67 8.35 10.57
N ARG A 147 5.54 7.47 10.07
CA ARG A 147 5.62 6.05 10.48
C ARG A 147 5.96 5.83 11.96
N GLY A 148 6.64 6.78 12.60
CA GLY A 148 7.07 6.67 14.00
C GLY A 148 5.92 6.82 14.98
N VAL A 149 5.01 7.76 14.71
CA VAL A 149 3.80 7.98 15.54
C VAL A 149 2.53 7.40 14.93
N ARG A 150 2.62 6.84 13.72
CA ARG A 150 1.50 6.28 12.93
C ARG A 150 0.34 7.28 12.77
N ALA A 151 0.68 8.48 12.33
CA ALA A 151 -0.29 9.55 12.09
C ALA A 151 0.12 10.43 10.91
N TRP A 152 -0.87 11.10 10.32
CA TRP A 152 -0.66 12.19 9.37
C TRP A 152 -0.26 13.47 10.10
N ILE A 153 0.78 14.14 9.62
CA ILE A 153 1.29 15.40 10.19
C ILE A 153 1.36 16.44 9.07
N ALA A 154 0.71 17.58 9.31
CA ALA A 154 0.69 18.74 8.41
C ALA A 154 2.04 19.45 8.33
#